data_AF-A0A5J6MLR3-F1
#
_entry.id   AF-A0A5J6MLR3-F1
#
_cell.length_a   1.000
_cell.length_b   1.000
_cell.length_c   1.000
_cell.angle_alpha   90.00
_cell.angle_beta   90.00
_cell.angle_gamma   90.00
#
_symmetry.space_group_name_H-M   'P 1'
#
loop_
_entity.id
_entity.type
_entity.pdbx_description
1 polymer ?
#
loop_
_entity_poly.entity_id
_entity_poly.type
_entity_poly.pdbx_seq_one_letter_code
_entity_poly.pdbx_strand_id
1 'polypeptide(L)'
;MAAGSIKVLIGTPCPGSTVTSNFAHSLLETQRAFDKRGLLLELMLLPGETLMARGRNALVGVLLDRPDVSHLFFIDADTGWRAEQVLRMLDLDRDLVCGLRPATSLDWERVRVNAARGVKDLEASSLDYGLPQDRTGIPSAPVQDAKCFARAETAGAGFMLIKRELLERMRAAYPETRCLLAPSETRGVSGMPASTFALFGSEVDPETGLYRGEEFGFCRRWRALGGEIWVDLAGRLDHIGSLTFHGDFRTQMQRVGPKS
;
A
#
# COMPACT_ATOMS: atom_id res chain seq x y z
N MET A 1 -29.80 -10.43 0.33
CA MET A 1 -28.38 -10.57 -0.06
C MET A 1 -27.66 -11.18 1.13
N ALA A 2 -27.06 -12.36 0.99
CA ALA A 2 -26.49 -13.08 2.13
C ALA A 2 -25.34 -12.28 2.75
N ALA A 3 -25.28 -12.23 4.08
CA ALA A 3 -24.07 -11.87 4.80
C ALA A 3 -22.95 -12.86 4.42
N GLY A 4 -21.75 -12.38 4.06
CA GLY A 4 -20.53 -13.20 4.13
C GLY A 4 -19.62 -13.35 2.89
N SER A 5 -19.81 -12.64 1.77
CA SER A 5 -18.83 -12.69 0.66
C SER A 5 -17.88 -11.50 0.70
N ILE A 6 -16.56 -11.77 0.79
CA ILE A 6 -15.53 -10.74 0.64
C ILE A 6 -15.60 -10.20 -0.80
N LYS A 7 -15.76 -8.88 -0.90
CA LYS A 7 -15.65 -8.09 -2.12
C LYS A 7 -14.58 -7.02 -1.95
N VAL A 8 -13.53 -7.09 -2.77
CA VAL A 8 -12.40 -6.15 -2.76
C VAL A 8 -12.52 -5.21 -3.95
N LEU A 9 -12.49 -3.91 -3.68
CA LEU A 9 -12.33 -2.87 -4.70
C LEU A 9 -10.84 -2.50 -4.78
N ILE A 10 -10.18 -2.83 -5.89
CA ILE A 10 -8.87 -2.25 -6.20
C ILE A 10 -9.10 -0.83 -6.71
N GLY A 11 -8.58 0.13 -5.95
CA GLY A 11 -8.63 1.54 -6.29
C GLY A 11 -7.25 2.02 -6.72
N THR A 12 -7.12 2.49 -7.96
CA THR A 12 -5.84 2.87 -8.53
C THR A 12 -5.93 4.27 -9.16
N PRO A 13 -5.37 5.29 -8.51
CA PRO A 13 -5.05 6.54 -9.18
C PRO A 13 -4.05 6.28 -10.32
N CYS A 14 -4.33 6.81 -11.50
CA CYS A 14 -3.51 6.61 -12.70
C CYS A 14 -2.95 7.96 -13.19
N PRO A 15 -1.78 8.39 -12.69
CA PRO A 15 -1.06 9.51 -13.28
C PRO A 15 -0.84 9.29 -14.78
N GLY A 16 -1.15 10.30 -15.59
CA GLY A 16 -1.04 10.18 -17.05
C GLY A 16 -2.05 9.23 -17.71
N SER A 17 -3.06 8.75 -16.97
CA SER A 17 -4.08 7.80 -17.47
C SER A 17 -3.49 6.46 -17.94
N THR A 18 -2.37 6.04 -17.37
CA THR A 18 -1.69 4.79 -17.72
C THR A 18 -1.68 3.80 -16.56
N VAL A 19 -1.54 2.52 -16.92
CA VAL A 19 -1.10 1.45 -16.02
C VAL A 19 0.05 0.73 -16.69
N THR A 20 0.95 0.16 -15.91
CA THR A 20 2.09 -0.59 -16.44
C THR A 20 1.69 -1.99 -16.90
N SER A 21 2.49 -2.61 -17.76
CA SER A 21 2.29 -4.02 -18.15
C SER A 21 2.32 -4.96 -16.94
N ASN A 22 3.21 -4.69 -15.98
CA ASN A 22 3.33 -5.45 -14.74
C ASN A 22 2.04 -5.37 -13.92
N PHE A 23 1.46 -4.17 -13.77
CA PHE A 23 0.15 -3.99 -13.12
C PHE A 23 -0.93 -4.83 -13.81
N ALA A 24 -1.03 -4.73 -15.14
CA ALA A 24 -2.06 -5.45 -15.90
C ALA A 24 -1.93 -6.98 -15.78
N HIS A 25 -0.72 -7.52 -15.86
CA HIS A 25 -0.47 -8.95 -15.66
C HIS A 25 -0.83 -9.40 -14.25
N SER A 26 -0.40 -8.63 -13.24
CA SER A 26 -0.64 -8.95 -11.82
C SER A 26 -2.13 -8.90 -11.47
N LEU A 27 -2.87 -7.94 -12.04
CA LEU A 27 -4.31 -7.84 -11.90
C LEU A 27 -5.03 -9.08 -12.48
N LEU A 28 -4.67 -9.51 -13.69
CA LEU A 28 -5.27 -10.69 -14.32
C LEU A 28 -4.98 -11.97 -13.53
N GLU A 29 -3.77 -12.11 -12.98
CA GLU A 29 -3.42 -13.22 -12.10
C GLU A 29 -4.25 -13.18 -10.80
N THR A 30 -4.41 -11.99 -10.22
CA THR A 30 -5.20 -11.77 -9.00
C THR A 30 -6.67 -12.10 -9.21
N GLN A 31 -7.27 -11.64 -10.31
CA GLN A 31 -8.66 -11.98 -10.66
C GLN A 31 -8.87 -13.49 -10.71
N ARG A 32 -8.00 -14.22 -11.41
CA ARG A 32 -8.07 -15.69 -11.50
C ARG A 32 -7.95 -16.37 -10.14
N ALA A 33 -7.10 -15.84 -9.27
CA ALA A 33 -6.91 -16.37 -7.92
C ALA A 33 -8.14 -16.11 -7.03
N PHE A 34 -8.79 -14.95 -7.20
CA PHE A 34 -10.04 -14.60 -6.53
C PHE A 34 -11.20 -15.49 -6.97
N ASP A 35 -11.38 -15.67 -8.28
CA ASP A 35 -12.42 -16.52 -8.85
C ASP A 35 -12.33 -17.96 -8.31
N LYS A 36 -11.11 -18.50 -8.22
CA LYS A 36 -10.84 -19.83 -7.66
C LYS A 36 -11.21 -19.96 -6.18
N ARG A 37 -11.18 -18.87 -5.42
CA ARG A 37 -11.58 -18.83 -4.01
C ARG A 37 -13.03 -18.36 -3.80
N GLY A 38 -13.77 -18.09 -4.87
CA GLY A 38 -15.12 -17.52 -4.79
C GLY A 38 -15.15 -16.10 -4.20
N LEU A 39 -14.04 -15.37 -4.30
CA LEU A 39 -13.94 -13.97 -3.85
C LEU A 39 -14.33 -13.04 -4.98
N LEU A 40 -14.88 -11.87 -4.65
CA LEU A 40 -15.23 -10.86 -5.64
C LEU A 40 -14.15 -9.79 -5.72
N LEU A 41 -13.72 -9.47 -6.94
CA LEU A 41 -12.77 -8.41 -7.23
C LEU A 41 -13.43 -7.39 -8.17
N GLU A 42 -13.26 -6.12 -7.86
CA GLU A 42 -13.66 -5.01 -8.72
C GLU A 42 -12.49 -4.05 -8.89
N LEU A 43 -12.36 -3.43 -10.06
CA LEU A 43 -11.31 -2.46 -10.35
C LEU A 43 -11.94 -1.08 -10.58
N MET A 44 -11.36 -0.06 -9.97
CA MET A 44 -11.64 1.34 -10.27
C MET A 44 -10.34 2.11 -10.53
N LEU A 45 -10.18 2.54 -11.77
CA LEU A 45 -9.07 3.39 -12.19
C LEU A 45 -9.51 4.86 -12.17
N LEU A 46 -8.67 5.75 -11.63
CA LEU A 46 -8.88 7.19 -11.71
C LEU A 46 -7.90 7.80 -12.72
N PRO A 47 -8.28 7.98 -13.99
CA PRO A 47 -7.40 8.49 -15.03
C PRO A 47 -7.05 9.97 -14.80
N GLY A 48 -5.80 10.34 -15.10
CA GLY A 48 -5.33 11.72 -15.07
C GLY A 48 -5.17 12.31 -13.67
N GLU A 49 -5.20 11.47 -12.63
CA GLU A 49 -5.01 11.91 -11.25
C GLU A 49 -3.55 12.34 -11.01
N THR A 50 -3.36 13.60 -10.61
CA THR A 50 -2.05 14.22 -10.37
C THR A 50 -1.77 14.44 -8.88
N LEU A 51 -2.80 14.41 -8.04
CA LEU A 51 -2.71 14.56 -6.60
C LEU A 51 -3.16 13.25 -5.95
N MET A 52 -2.19 12.38 -5.66
CA MET A 52 -2.45 11.02 -5.16
C MET A 52 -3.34 11.01 -3.91
N ALA A 53 -3.13 11.95 -2.98
CA ALA A 53 -3.99 12.14 -1.81
C ALA A 53 -5.47 12.33 -2.17
N ARG A 54 -5.78 13.19 -3.15
CA ARG A 54 -7.15 13.40 -3.63
C ARG A 54 -7.72 12.12 -4.21
N GLY A 55 -6.99 11.45 -5.10
CA GLY A 55 -7.46 10.20 -5.72
C GLY A 55 -7.77 9.13 -4.69
N ARG A 56 -6.88 8.93 -3.70
CA ARG A 56 -7.11 7.98 -2.61
C ARG A 56 -8.31 8.36 -1.75
N ASN A 57 -8.45 9.64 -1.40
CA ASN A 57 -9.63 10.12 -0.69
C ASN A 57 -10.91 9.91 -1.52
N ALA A 58 -10.90 10.15 -2.83
CA ALA A 58 -12.08 9.89 -3.65
C ALA A 58 -12.51 8.41 -3.63
N LEU A 59 -11.54 7.49 -3.71
CA LEU A 59 -11.76 6.05 -3.59
C LEU A 59 -12.25 5.61 -2.20
N VAL A 60 -11.82 6.28 -1.12
CA VAL A 60 -12.41 6.10 0.22
C VAL A 60 -13.91 6.41 0.17
N GLY A 61 -14.30 7.53 -0.45
CA GLY A 61 -15.69 7.91 -0.63
C GLY A 61 -16.49 6.88 -1.45
N VAL A 62 -15.90 6.37 -2.53
CA VAL A 62 -16.51 5.30 -3.35
C VAL A 62 -16.83 4.07 -2.50
N LEU A 63 -15.87 3.59 -1.69
CA LEU A 63 -16.14 2.45 -0.81
C LEU A 63 -17.25 2.79 0.19
N LEU A 64 -17.18 3.95 0.84
CA LEU A 64 -18.14 4.33 1.88
C LEU A 64 -19.58 4.46 1.36
N ASP A 65 -19.78 4.89 0.11
CA ASP A 65 -21.09 4.96 -0.55
C ASP A 65 -21.59 3.60 -1.06
N ARG A 66 -20.75 2.55 -1.02
CA ARG A 66 -21.04 1.23 -1.57
C ARG A 66 -21.05 0.12 -0.52
N PRO A 67 -22.18 -0.12 0.17
CA PRO A 67 -22.24 -1.06 1.30
C PRO A 67 -21.93 -2.52 0.94
N ASP A 68 -21.90 -2.88 -0.36
CA ASP A 68 -21.53 -4.21 -0.84
C ASP A 68 -20.02 -4.47 -0.87
N VAL A 69 -19.18 -3.43 -0.78
CA VAL A 69 -17.71 -3.55 -0.84
C VAL A 69 -17.15 -3.75 0.56
N SER A 70 -16.40 -4.81 0.81
CA SER A 70 -15.83 -5.11 2.14
C SER A 70 -14.43 -4.54 2.36
N HIS A 71 -13.64 -4.38 1.30
CA HIS A 71 -12.25 -3.93 1.36
C HIS A 71 -11.95 -2.94 0.25
N LEU A 72 -11.15 -1.92 0.54
CA LEU A 72 -10.48 -1.07 -0.45
C LEU A 72 -9.02 -1.47 -0.50
N PHE A 73 -8.52 -1.75 -1.70
CA PHE A 73 -7.12 -2.06 -1.91
C PHE A 73 -6.50 -1.00 -2.81
N PHE A 74 -5.70 -0.11 -2.22
CA PHE A 74 -4.87 0.79 -3.00
C PHE A 74 -3.70 0.05 -3.61
N ILE A 75 -3.61 0.11 -4.93
CA ILE A 75 -2.48 -0.38 -5.70
C ILE A 75 -2.10 0.71 -6.68
N ASP A 76 -0.88 1.24 -6.60
CA ASP A 76 -0.42 2.26 -7.54
C ASP A 76 -0.26 1.65 -8.96
N ALA A 77 -0.54 2.45 -9.99
CA ALA A 77 -0.59 2.01 -11.40
C ALA A 77 0.75 1.46 -11.95
N ASP A 78 1.83 1.72 -11.22
CA ASP A 78 3.22 1.36 -11.52
C ASP A 78 3.75 0.21 -10.65
N THR A 79 2.86 -0.55 -10.01
CA THR A 79 3.24 -1.66 -9.13
C THR A 79 3.01 -3.01 -9.81
N GLY A 80 3.99 -3.91 -9.73
CA GLY A 80 3.86 -5.33 -10.08
C GLY A 80 3.79 -6.19 -8.83
N TRP A 81 2.98 -7.27 -8.83
CA TRP A 81 2.81 -8.14 -7.67
C TRP A 81 2.44 -9.58 -8.05
N ARG A 82 2.48 -10.46 -7.05
CA ARG A 82 2.05 -11.85 -7.17
C ARG A 82 0.69 -12.03 -6.49
N ALA A 83 -0.24 -12.76 -7.12
CA ALA A 83 -1.58 -12.96 -6.56
C ALA A 83 -1.56 -13.63 -5.18
N GLU A 84 -0.57 -14.50 -4.93
CA GLU A 84 -0.40 -15.18 -3.64
C GLU A 84 -0.15 -14.19 -2.49
N GLN A 85 0.50 -13.05 -2.76
CA GLN A 85 0.70 -12.01 -1.77
C GLN A 85 -0.62 -11.38 -1.33
N VAL A 86 -1.48 -11.04 -2.29
CA VAL A 86 -2.82 -10.49 -2.02
C VAL A 86 -3.64 -11.44 -1.16
N LEU A 87 -3.63 -12.73 -1.51
CA LEU A 87 -4.36 -13.75 -0.77
C LEU A 87 -3.84 -13.89 0.66
N ARG A 88 -2.52 -13.89 0.89
CA ARG A 88 -1.95 -13.93 2.25
C ARG A 88 -2.33 -12.70 3.07
N MET A 89 -2.37 -11.51 2.46
CA MET A 89 -2.79 -10.28 3.14
C MET A 89 -4.26 -10.33 3.55
N LEU A 90 -5.13 -10.87 2.69
CA LEU A 90 -6.53 -11.13 3.05
C LEU A 90 -6.66 -12.17 4.17
N ASP A 91 -5.93 -13.28 4.07
CA ASP A 91 -5.92 -14.38 5.06
C ASP A 91 -5.36 -13.95 6.44
N LEU A 92 -4.64 -12.82 6.51
CA LEU A 92 -4.18 -12.24 7.78
C LEU A 92 -5.33 -11.62 8.58
N ASP A 93 -6.40 -11.19 7.91
CA ASP A 93 -7.64 -10.69 8.52
C ASP A 93 -7.42 -9.50 9.50
N ARG A 94 -6.53 -8.57 9.14
CA ARG A 94 -6.27 -7.33 9.90
C ARG A 94 -6.90 -6.12 9.21
N ASP A 95 -7.20 -5.10 10.00
CA ASP A 95 -7.87 -3.89 9.52
C ASP A 95 -7.07 -3.14 8.45
N LEU A 96 -5.74 -3.16 8.56
CA LEU A 96 -4.81 -2.52 7.65
C LEU A 96 -3.58 -3.39 7.43
N VAL A 97 -3.35 -3.79 6.18
CA VAL A 97 -2.20 -4.58 5.76
C VAL A 97 -1.56 -3.96 4.53
N CYS A 98 -0.24 -3.78 4.55
CA CYS A 98 0.51 -3.13 3.48
C CYS A 98 1.61 -4.05 2.93
N GLY A 99 1.85 -3.97 1.64
CA GLY A 99 3.04 -4.54 1.01
C GLY A 99 4.21 -3.56 1.05
N LEU A 100 5.42 -4.09 1.13
CA LEU A 100 6.65 -3.30 1.07
C LEU A 100 7.05 -3.06 -0.38
N ARG A 101 6.50 -2.00 -0.96
CA ARG A 101 6.90 -1.54 -2.30
C ARG A 101 8.20 -0.76 -2.19
N PRO A 102 9.25 -1.08 -2.98
CA PRO A 102 10.50 -0.35 -2.90
C PRO A 102 10.35 1.07 -3.44
N ALA A 103 11.20 2.00 -3.01
CA ALA A 103 11.40 3.28 -3.67
C ALA A 103 12.10 3.09 -5.02
N THR A 104 11.93 4.04 -5.95
CA THR A 104 12.64 4.06 -7.24
C THR A 104 14.06 4.61 -7.13
N SER A 105 14.77 4.23 -6.09
CA SER A 105 16.15 4.64 -5.84
C SER A 105 16.94 3.52 -5.16
N LEU A 106 18.21 3.42 -5.54
CA LEU A 106 19.17 2.51 -4.90
C LEU A 106 20.02 3.29 -3.91
N ASP A 107 20.22 2.71 -2.73
CA ASP A 107 21.27 3.13 -1.81
C ASP A 107 22.61 2.59 -2.31
N TRP A 108 23.34 3.43 -3.04
CA TRP A 108 24.63 3.07 -3.64
C TRP A 108 25.69 2.66 -2.61
N GLU A 109 25.61 3.19 -1.39
CA GLU A 109 26.54 2.81 -0.32
C GLU A 109 26.19 1.40 0.19
N ARG A 110 24.90 1.09 0.32
CA ARG A 110 24.42 -0.27 0.62
C ARG A 110 24.79 -1.26 -0.47
N VAL A 111 24.71 -0.88 -1.75
CA VAL A 111 25.21 -1.70 -2.88
C VAL A 111 26.68 -2.03 -2.68
N ARG A 112 27.52 -1.03 -2.38
CA ARG A 112 28.97 -1.21 -2.17
C ARG A 112 29.25 -2.18 -1.02
N VAL A 113 28.58 -2.01 0.11
CA VAL A 113 28.71 -2.88 1.29
C VAL A 113 28.24 -4.30 1.00
N ASN A 114 27.08 -4.47 0.36
CA ASN A 114 26.51 -5.77 0.03
C ASN A 114 27.36 -6.53 -0.99
N ALA A 115 27.94 -5.83 -1.97
CA ALA A 115 28.87 -6.40 -2.93
C ALA A 115 30.14 -6.93 -2.25
N ALA A 116 30.73 -6.16 -1.33
CA ALA A 116 31.90 -6.60 -0.56
C ALA A 116 31.59 -7.85 0.27
N ARG A 117 30.40 -7.90 0.89
CA ARG A 117 29.92 -9.05 1.66
C ARG A 117 29.58 -10.27 0.79
N GLY A 118 29.40 -10.10 -0.52
CA GLY A 118 29.01 -11.19 -1.42
C GLY A 118 27.52 -11.54 -1.36
N VAL A 119 26.66 -10.57 -1.03
CA VAL A 119 25.21 -10.69 -1.22
C VAL A 119 24.95 -10.93 -2.72
N LYS A 120 24.12 -11.93 -3.04
CA LYS A 120 23.83 -12.30 -4.43
C LYS A 120 22.91 -11.29 -5.13
N ASP A 121 21.82 -10.92 -4.46
CA ASP A 121 20.82 -10.00 -4.97
C ASP A 121 21.14 -8.58 -4.49
N LEU A 122 21.96 -7.86 -5.25
CA LEU A 122 22.41 -6.51 -4.90
C LEU A 122 21.32 -5.46 -5.10
N GLU A 123 20.38 -5.69 -6.01
CA GLU A 123 19.27 -4.78 -6.28
C GLU A 123 18.32 -4.79 -5.07
N ALA A 124 17.62 -5.89 -4.83
CA ALA A 124 16.59 -5.96 -3.80
C ALA A 124 17.13 -5.67 -2.39
N SER A 125 18.37 -6.10 -2.11
CA SER A 125 19.01 -5.84 -0.82
C SER A 125 19.43 -4.38 -0.62
N SER A 126 19.46 -3.58 -1.69
CA SER A 126 19.91 -2.19 -1.65
C SER A 126 18.81 -1.15 -1.92
N LEU A 127 17.55 -1.58 -2.02
CA LEU A 127 16.39 -0.68 -2.15
C LEU A 127 15.94 -0.14 -0.80
N ASP A 128 15.33 1.05 -0.81
CA ASP A 128 14.57 1.55 0.33
C ASP A 128 13.14 1.01 0.27
N TYR A 129 12.62 0.49 1.38
CA TYR A 129 11.25 -0.03 1.51
C TYR A 129 10.36 0.84 2.42
N GLY A 130 10.83 2.03 2.79
CA GLY A 130 10.04 3.00 3.57
C GLY A 130 9.76 2.58 5.01
N LEU A 131 10.48 1.58 5.53
CA LEU A 131 10.43 1.21 6.94
C LEU A 131 11.45 2.03 7.74
N PRO A 132 11.12 2.43 8.98
CA PRO A 132 12.08 3.05 9.89
C PRO A 132 13.33 2.16 10.02
N GLN A 133 14.49 2.73 9.73
CA GLN A 133 15.77 2.07 9.94
C GLN A 133 16.35 2.57 11.26
N ASP A 134 16.95 1.67 12.03
CA ASP A 134 17.77 2.08 13.17
C ASP A 134 19.06 2.78 12.68
N ARG A 135 19.86 3.29 13.62
CA ARG A 135 21.13 4.00 13.33
C ARG A 135 22.18 3.14 12.62
N THR A 136 21.94 1.82 12.46
CA THR A 136 22.81 0.88 11.75
C THR A 136 22.30 0.53 10.36
N GLY A 137 21.19 1.13 9.91
CA GLY A 137 20.55 0.84 8.63
C GLY A 137 19.79 -0.49 8.63
N ILE A 138 19.60 -1.10 9.80
CA ILE A 138 18.83 -2.33 9.96
C ILE A 138 17.38 -1.94 10.25
N PRO A 139 16.40 -2.48 9.51
CA PRO A 139 14.99 -2.26 9.81
C PRO A 139 14.70 -2.71 11.24
N SER A 140 14.31 -1.79 12.11
CA SER A 140 13.81 -2.13 13.44
C SER A 140 12.38 -2.64 13.30
N ALA A 141 12.20 -3.85 12.77
CA ALA A 141 10.89 -4.48 12.70
C ALA A 141 10.54 -5.09 14.07
N PRO A 142 9.59 -4.55 14.85
CA PRO A 142 9.14 -5.18 16.07
C PRO A 142 8.20 -6.35 15.75
N VAL A 143 8.46 -7.48 16.40
CA VAL A 143 7.65 -8.71 16.50
C VAL A 143 7.22 -9.32 15.15
N GLN A 144 7.98 -10.33 14.73
CA GLN A 144 7.56 -11.29 13.71
C GLN A 144 6.36 -12.10 14.24
N ASP A 145 5.22 -12.00 13.55
CA ASP A 145 4.24 -13.08 13.61
C ASP A 145 4.77 -14.26 12.79
N ALA A 146 4.38 -15.49 13.14
CA ALA A 146 4.81 -16.74 12.51
C ALA A 146 4.51 -16.82 11.00
N LYS A 147 3.76 -15.87 10.45
CA LYS A 147 3.31 -15.80 9.04
C LYS A 147 4.09 -14.81 8.15
N CYS A 148 5.26 -14.33 8.58
CA CYS A 148 6.08 -13.34 7.85
C CYS A 148 5.44 -11.94 7.73
N PHE A 149 4.69 -11.53 8.74
CA PHE A 149 4.20 -10.16 8.88
C PHE A 149 4.81 -9.51 10.13
N ALA A 150 4.92 -8.19 10.11
CA ALA A 150 5.35 -7.40 11.27
C ALA A 150 4.48 -6.18 11.46
N ARG A 151 4.49 -5.64 12.69
CA ARG A 151 3.85 -4.34 12.98
C ARG A 151 4.73 -3.21 12.49
N ALA A 152 4.12 -2.14 12.00
CA ALA A 152 4.79 -0.93 11.58
C ALA A 152 4.12 0.31 12.17
N GLU A 153 4.86 1.41 12.23
CA GLU A 153 4.32 2.72 12.60
C GLU A 153 3.70 3.46 11.42
N THR A 154 4.23 3.22 10.23
CA THR A 154 3.85 3.85 8.98
C THR A 154 4.05 2.87 7.85
N ALA A 155 3.28 2.99 6.78
CA ALA A 155 3.44 2.21 5.57
C ALA A 155 2.98 3.00 4.34
N GLY A 156 3.61 2.75 3.20
CA GLY A 156 3.24 3.35 1.93
C GLY A 156 1.86 2.92 1.46
N ALA A 157 1.15 3.83 0.78
CA ALA A 157 -0.20 3.56 0.24
C ALA A 157 -0.20 2.95 -1.17
N GLY A 158 0.97 2.62 -1.74
CA GLY A 158 1.07 2.03 -3.07
C GLY A 158 0.71 0.56 -3.17
N PHE A 159 0.57 -0.12 -2.04
CA PHE A 159 0.05 -1.49 -1.93
C PHE A 159 -0.59 -1.69 -0.55
N MET A 160 -1.76 -1.10 -0.33
CA MET A 160 -2.40 -0.97 0.99
C MET A 160 -3.83 -1.51 0.96
N LEU A 161 -4.07 -2.61 1.69
CA LEU A 161 -5.36 -3.26 1.86
C LEU A 161 -6.03 -2.77 3.15
N ILE A 162 -7.24 -2.25 3.02
CA ILE A 162 -8.00 -1.57 4.07
C ILE A 162 -9.37 -2.23 4.21
N LYS A 163 -9.71 -2.64 5.43
CA LYS A 163 -11.08 -3.08 5.75
C LYS A 163 -12.05 -1.91 5.81
N ARG A 164 -13.29 -2.11 5.38
CA ARG A 164 -14.38 -1.13 5.50
C ARG A 164 -14.49 -0.56 6.91
N GLU A 165 -14.46 -1.43 7.92
CA GLU A 165 -14.70 -1.08 9.32
C GLU A 165 -13.67 -0.05 9.83
N LEU A 166 -12.43 -0.11 9.33
CA LEU A 166 -11.40 0.89 9.61
C LEU A 166 -11.84 2.28 9.12
N LEU A 167 -12.28 2.37 7.87
CA LEU A 167 -12.70 3.65 7.26
C LEU A 167 -13.96 4.19 7.92
N GLU A 168 -14.89 3.33 8.32
CA GLU A 168 -16.08 3.74 9.07
C GLU A 168 -15.75 4.30 10.46
N ARG A 169 -14.79 3.68 11.17
CA ARG A 169 -14.26 4.20 12.44
C ARG A 169 -13.57 5.55 12.25
N MET A 170 -12.72 5.67 11.24
CA MET A 170 -12.07 6.95 10.93
C MET A 170 -13.08 8.03 10.57
N ARG A 171 -14.09 7.71 9.77
CA ARG A 171 -15.17 8.64 9.40
C ARG A 171 -15.89 9.18 10.64
N ALA A 172 -16.20 8.30 11.59
CA ALA A 172 -16.88 8.67 12.82
C ALA A 172 -16.00 9.51 13.76
N ALA A 173 -14.70 9.20 13.83
CA ALA A 173 -13.75 9.89 14.70
C ALA A 173 -13.24 11.23 14.14
N TYR A 174 -13.23 11.39 12.81
CA TYR A 174 -12.69 12.56 12.11
C TYR A 174 -13.74 13.22 11.18
N PRO A 175 -14.92 13.61 11.67
CA PRO A 175 -15.98 14.19 10.85
C PRO A 175 -15.55 15.50 10.16
N GLU A 176 -14.59 16.23 10.73
CA GLU A 176 -14.00 17.45 10.18
C GLU A 176 -13.22 17.22 8.88
N THR A 177 -12.83 15.99 8.57
CA THR A 177 -12.16 15.64 7.31
C THR A 177 -13.13 15.54 6.14
N ARG A 178 -14.45 15.62 6.37
CA ARG A 178 -15.45 15.57 5.30
C ARG A 178 -15.27 16.74 4.33
N CYS A 179 -15.20 16.45 3.04
CA CYS A 179 -15.07 17.45 1.98
C CYS A 179 -15.88 17.08 0.73
N LEU A 180 -16.17 18.07 -0.12
CA LEU A 180 -16.78 17.86 -1.43
C LEU A 180 -15.70 17.53 -2.46
N LEU A 181 -16.02 16.66 -3.41
CA LEU A 181 -15.20 16.46 -4.61
C LEU A 181 -15.65 17.44 -5.69
N ALA A 182 -14.71 18.11 -6.36
CA ALA A 182 -15.10 19.09 -7.38
C ALA A 182 -15.70 18.38 -8.60
N PRO A 183 -16.76 18.92 -9.24
CA PRO A 183 -17.36 18.29 -10.42
C PRO A 183 -16.41 18.08 -11.60
N SER A 184 -15.34 18.88 -11.69
CA SER A 184 -14.29 18.71 -12.69
C SER A 184 -13.42 17.47 -12.44
N GLU A 185 -13.30 17.04 -11.19
CA GLU A 185 -12.45 15.92 -10.75
C GLU A 185 -13.19 14.58 -10.81
N THR A 186 -14.52 14.60 -10.78
CA THR A 186 -15.37 13.39 -10.88
C THR A 186 -15.90 13.17 -12.30
N ARG A 187 -15.68 14.11 -13.23
CA ARG A 187 -16.20 14.04 -14.59
C ARG A 187 -15.61 12.85 -15.35
N GLY A 188 -16.49 12.04 -15.94
CA GLY A 188 -16.09 10.95 -16.83
C GLY A 188 -15.72 9.65 -16.12
N VAL A 189 -15.74 9.62 -14.78
CA VAL A 189 -15.57 8.39 -13.99
C VAL A 189 -16.92 8.05 -13.35
N SER A 190 -17.53 6.95 -13.80
CA SER A 190 -18.80 6.47 -13.24
C SER A 190 -18.64 5.99 -11.80
N GLY A 191 -19.66 6.21 -10.96
CA GLY A 191 -19.66 5.75 -9.57
C GLY A 191 -18.86 6.62 -8.59
N MET A 192 -18.41 7.80 -9.02
CA MET A 192 -17.75 8.75 -8.12
C MET A 192 -18.75 9.41 -7.16
N PRO A 193 -18.41 9.53 -5.86
CA PRO A 193 -19.28 10.17 -4.88
C PRO A 193 -19.24 11.70 -5.02
N ALA A 194 -20.24 12.39 -4.46
CA ALA A 194 -20.25 13.86 -4.40
C ALA A 194 -19.34 14.41 -3.28
N SER A 195 -19.08 13.62 -2.25
CA SER A 195 -18.27 13.99 -1.10
C SER A 195 -17.42 12.82 -0.64
N THR A 196 -16.34 13.12 0.09
CA THR A 196 -15.49 12.12 0.72
C THR A 196 -14.97 12.60 2.07
N PHE A 197 -14.03 11.86 2.66
CA PHE A 197 -13.26 12.20 3.85
C PHE A 197 -11.79 12.28 3.46
N ALA A 198 -11.17 13.43 3.72
CA ALA A 198 -9.76 13.72 3.47
C ALA A 198 -8.86 13.05 4.51
N LEU A 199 -8.88 11.72 4.56
CA LEU A 199 -8.11 10.90 5.51
C LEU A 199 -6.64 10.78 5.11
N PHE A 200 -6.35 10.83 3.80
CA PHE A 200 -5.01 10.96 3.23
C PHE A 200 -4.70 12.44 3.02
N GLY A 201 -3.82 12.99 3.86
CA GLY A 201 -3.42 14.39 3.77
C GLY A 201 -2.02 14.59 4.31
N SER A 202 -1.20 15.34 3.57
CA SER A 202 0.12 15.73 4.03
C SER A 202 0.02 16.66 5.23
N GLU A 203 0.97 16.54 6.14
CA GLU A 203 1.02 17.36 7.35
C GLU A 203 2.47 17.59 7.77
N VAL A 204 2.70 18.65 8.55
CA VAL A 204 3.96 18.79 9.29
C VAL A 204 3.78 18.02 10.58
N ASP A 205 4.65 17.03 10.79
CA ASP A 205 4.68 16.25 12.03
C ASP A 205 5.02 17.19 13.20
N PRO A 206 4.13 17.36 14.19
CA PRO A 206 4.36 18.29 15.29
C PRO A 206 5.49 17.86 16.23
N GLU A 207 5.86 16.58 16.24
CA GLU A 207 6.92 16.07 17.11
C GLU A 207 8.31 16.26 16.48
N THR A 208 8.42 16.04 15.16
CA THR A 208 9.72 16.08 14.46
C THR A 208 9.92 17.34 13.62
N GLY A 209 8.86 18.11 13.34
CA GLY A 209 8.87 19.24 12.43
C GLY A 209 9.02 18.86 10.95
N LEU A 210 9.04 17.56 10.63
CA LEU A 210 9.23 17.07 9.27
C LEU A 210 7.92 17.19 8.46
N TYR A 211 8.04 17.61 7.20
CA TYR A 211 6.94 17.48 6.25
C TYR A 211 6.73 16.01 5.92
N ARG A 212 5.51 15.51 6.12
CA ARG A 212 5.14 14.11 5.91
C ARG A 212 4.09 13.99 4.81
N GLY A 213 4.23 12.94 4.00
CA GLY A 213 3.30 12.60 2.93
C GLY A 213 1.92 12.16 3.43
N GLU A 214 1.00 11.96 2.49
CA GLU A 214 -0.40 11.67 2.78
C GLU A 214 -0.65 10.33 3.50
N GLU A 215 0.20 9.33 3.23
CA GLU A 215 0.15 8.01 3.85
C GLU A 215 0.53 8.08 5.34
N PHE A 216 1.43 9.00 5.70
CA PHE A 216 1.79 9.23 7.09
C PHE A 216 0.60 9.80 7.86
N GLY A 217 -0.07 10.82 7.30
CA GLY A 217 -1.26 11.42 7.92
C GLY A 217 -2.38 10.42 8.15
N PHE A 218 -2.59 9.51 7.19
CA PHE A 218 -3.54 8.39 7.31
C PHE A 218 -3.12 7.40 8.41
N CYS A 219 -1.87 6.93 8.39
CA CYS A 219 -1.34 6.00 9.38
C CYS A 219 -1.38 6.57 10.80
N ARG A 220 -1.05 7.86 10.97
CA ARG A 220 -1.10 8.55 12.26
C ARG A 220 -2.53 8.64 12.79
N ARG A 221 -3.51 9.00 11.94
CA ARG A 221 -4.93 8.98 12.32
C ARG A 221 -5.36 7.59 12.74
N TRP A 222 -4.95 6.55 12.03
CA TRP A 222 -5.33 5.19 12.39
C TRP A 222 -4.80 4.80 13.78
N ARG A 223 -3.50 5.02 14.01
CA ARG A 223 -2.85 4.73 15.29
C ARG A 223 -3.44 5.54 16.45
N ALA A 224 -3.84 6.79 16.22
CA ALA A 224 -4.50 7.61 17.24
C ALA A 224 -5.84 7.00 17.72
N LEU A 225 -6.47 6.14 16.93
CA LEU A 225 -7.65 5.35 17.32
C LEU A 225 -7.32 3.97 17.92
N GLY A 226 -6.04 3.72 18.25
CA GLY A 226 -5.53 2.42 18.70
C GLY A 226 -5.39 1.39 17.58
N GLY A 227 -5.40 1.85 16.31
CA GLY A 227 -5.27 1.01 15.14
C GLY A 227 -3.87 0.43 14.95
N GLU A 228 -3.81 -0.82 14.48
CA GLU A 228 -2.55 -1.49 14.14
C GLU A 228 -2.30 -1.47 12.63
N ILE A 229 -1.04 -1.30 12.23
CA ILE A 229 -0.58 -1.35 10.84
C ILE A 229 0.30 -2.58 10.69
N TRP A 230 -0.03 -3.43 9.73
CA TRP A 230 0.72 -4.65 9.44
C TRP A 230 1.42 -4.54 8.09
N VAL A 231 2.66 -5.01 8.00
CA VAL A 231 3.42 -5.08 6.75
C VAL A 231 3.78 -6.51 6.40
N ASP A 232 3.64 -6.86 5.12
CA ASP A 232 4.06 -8.16 4.59
C ASP A 232 5.55 -8.16 4.26
N LEU A 233 6.32 -8.96 5.01
CA LEU A 233 7.77 -9.05 4.83
C LEU A 233 8.18 -10.05 3.75
N ALA A 234 7.28 -10.95 3.34
CA ALA A 234 7.59 -12.01 2.37
C ALA A 234 7.18 -11.68 0.94
N GLY A 235 6.35 -10.64 0.78
CA GLY A 235 5.90 -10.13 -0.50
C GLY A 235 7.04 -9.65 -1.39
N ARG A 236 6.80 -9.72 -2.70
CA ARG A 236 7.70 -9.19 -3.73
C ARG A 236 6.92 -8.26 -4.60
N LEU A 237 7.27 -6.98 -4.54
CA LEU A 237 6.63 -5.92 -5.28
C LEU A 237 7.65 -5.28 -6.20
N ASP A 238 7.28 -5.13 -7.46
CA ASP A 238 8.04 -4.35 -8.42
C ASP A 238 7.51 -2.91 -8.41
N HIS A 239 8.41 -1.94 -8.48
CA HIS A 239 8.06 -0.54 -8.70
C HIS A 239 8.63 -0.10 -10.06
N ILE A 240 7.76 0.27 -10.98
CA ILE A 240 8.10 0.59 -12.36
C ILE A 240 8.25 2.10 -12.53
N GLY A 241 9.48 2.58 -12.70
CA GLY A 241 9.80 3.94 -13.12
C GLY A 241 10.47 3.95 -14.50
N SER A 242 11.54 4.73 -14.65
CA SER A 242 12.43 4.63 -15.83
C SER A 242 13.11 3.26 -15.95
N LEU A 243 13.22 2.55 -14.83
CA LEU A 243 13.65 1.16 -14.70
C LEU A 243 12.62 0.42 -13.85
N THR A 244 12.61 -0.91 -13.93
CA THR A 244 11.87 -1.73 -12.96
C THR A 244 12.77 -2.01 -11.76
N PHE A 245 12.29 -1.68 -10.56
CA PHE A 245 12.96 -1.97 -9.31
C PHE A 245 12.32 -3.20 -8.67
N HIS A 246 13.06 -4.31 -8.61
CA HIS A 246 12.54 -5.59 -8.12
C HIS A 246 12.69 -5.71 -6.60
N GLY A 247 11.57 -5.67 -5.88
CA GLY A 247 11.55 -5.75 -4.42
C GLY A 247 11.55 -7.18 -3.87
N ASP A 248 12.45 -7.45 -2.93
CA ASP A 248 12.40 -8.59 -2.00
C ASP A 248 13.04 -8.17 -0.68
N PHE A 249 12.23 -7.64 0.24
CA PHE A 249 12.71 -7.13 1.52
C PHE A 249 13.47 -8.17 2.35
N ARG A 250 13.18 -9.48 2.20
CA ARG A 250 13.89 -10.53 2.95
C ARG A 250 15.38 -10.56 2.66
N THR A 251 15.81 -10.07 1.50
CA THR A 251 17.24 -9.95 1.17
C THR A 251 17.99 -9.03 2.14
N GLN A 252 17.31 -8.04 2.75
CA GLN A 252 17.89 -7.17 3.79
C GLN A 252 17.95 -7.84 5.17
N MET A 253 17.15 -8.88 5.39
CA MET A 253 17.15 -9.65 6.64
C MET A 253 18.16 -10.81 6.63
N GLN A 254 18.73 -11.15 5.47
CA GLN A 254 19.69 -12.24 5.34
C GLN A 254 21.04 -11.86 5.96
N ARG A 255 21.47 -12.62 6.98
CA ARG A 255 22.83 -12.54 7.50
C ARG A 255 23.78 -13.26 6.54
N VAL A 256 24.66 -12.52 5.88
CA VAL A 256 25.79 -13.12 5.16
C VAL A 256 26.87 -13.49 6.17
N GLY A 257 27.19 -14.77 6.29
CA GLY A 257 28.33 -15.26 7.09
C GLY A 257 29.67 -14.84 6.46
N PRO A 258 30.77 -14.81 7.23
CA PRO A 258 32.07 -14.41 6.70
C PRO A 258 32.48 -15.34 5.55
N LYS A 259 33.04 -14.76 4.47
CA LYS A 259 33.71 -15.54 3.43
C LYS A 259 34.91 -16.24 4.07
N SER A 260 34.91 -17.57 4.06
CA SER A 260 36.06 -18.42 4.40
C SER A 260 37.18 -18.26 3.40
#